data_AF-A0A8S9VE31-F1
#
_entry.id   AF-A0A8S9VE31-F1
#
_cell.length_a   1.000
_cell.length_b   1.000
_cell.length_c   1.000
_cell.angle_alpha   90.00
_cell.angle_beta   90.00
_cell.angle_gamma   90.00
#
_symmetry.space_group_name_H-M   'P 1'
#
loop_
_entity.id
_entity.type
_entity.pdbx_description
1 polymer ?
#
loop_
_entity_poly.entity_id
_entity_poly.type
_entity_poly.pdbx_seq_one_letter_code
_entity_poly.pdbx_strand_id
1 'polypeptide(L)'
;MNPDVVFNSEYGPDSIMQHWCFMDWLGDVNVELEGWEMLEGEALVALTTTRVTVTANILRNVFPHLRTIDNSDRSGKLAEQLLDQQLVMHGSTCFEWDDSTCRLTRVIFQSDMMTPMVQILDNLEDVSRVFEQALISPELQWKQTLYHNTFPLQCRFPPMPRLY
;
A
#
# COMPACT_ATOMS: atom_id res chain seq x y z
N MET A 1 3.34 -1.91 21.95
CA MET A 1 2.27 -2.34 21.05
C MET A 1 1.66 -3.62 21.58
N ASN A 2 0.34 -3.85 21.41
CA ASN A 2 -0.27 -5.12 21.75
C ASN A 2 0.30 -6.23 20.85
N PRO A 3 0.74 -7.40 21.37
CA PRO A 3 1.24 -8.50 20.53
C PRO A 3 0.20 -9.05 19.55
N ASP A 4 -1.09 -8.88 19.84
CA ASP A 4 -2.20 -9.35 19.01
C ASP A 4 -2.90 -8.20 18.24
N VAL A 5 -2.17 -7.09 18.01
CA VAL A 5 -2.71 -5.94 17.27
C VAL A 5 -3.20 -6.38 15.89
N VAL A 6 -4.42 -6.00 15.52
CA VAL A 6 -4.97 -6.27 14.19
C VAL A 6 -4.43 -5.23 13.22
N PHE A 7 -3.87 -5.66 12.09
CA PHE A 7 -3.46 -4.78 11.00
C PHE A 7 -4.10 -5.23 9.70
N ASN A 8 -5.09 -4.47 9.21
CA ASN A 8 -5.94 -4.88 8.09
C ASN A 8 -6.53 -6.29 8.29
N SER A 9 -6.03 -7.28 7.56
CA SER A 9 -6.43 -8.69 7.61
C SER A 9 -5.43 -9.59 8.36
N GLU A 10 -4.37 -9.01 8.95
CA GLU A 10 -3.29 -9.70 9.63
C GLU A 10 -3.19 -9.34 11.11
N TYR A 11 -2.27 -9.99 11.84
CA TYR A 11 -2.12 -9.84 13.29
C TYR A 11 -0.65 -9.67 13.67
N GLY A 12 -0.46 -8.86 14.71
CA GLY A 12 0.81 -8.63 15.35
C GLY A 12 1.61 -7.45 14.78
N PRO A 13 2.56 -6.92 15.55
CA PRO A 13 3.39 -5.79 15.13
C PRO A 13 4.20 -6.05 13.85
N ASP A 14 4.55 -7.32 13.60
CA ASP A 14 5.34 -7.74 12.44
C ASP A 14 4.62 -7.46 11.12
N SER A 15 3.29 -7.63 11.06
CA SER A 15 2.49 -7.32 9.86
C SER A 15 2.55 -5.85 9.48
N ILE A 16 2.59 -4.97 10.47
CA ILE A 16 2.71 -3.53 10.26
C ILE A 16 4.10 -3.18 9.75
N MET A 17 5.14 -3.80 10.33
CA MET A 17 6.51 -3.64 9.86
C MET A 17 6.68 -4.13 8.42
N GLN A 18 6.09 -5.27 8.06
CA GLN A 18 6.12 -5.80 6.69
C GLN A 18 5.43 -4.86 5.71
N HIS A 19 4.27 -4.31 6.07
CA HIS A 19 3.59 -3.31 5.26
C HIS A 19 4.45 -2.06 5.05
N TRP A 20 5.09 -1.54 6.10
CA TRP A 20 6.04 -0.43 5.96
C TRP A 20 7.21 -0.75 5.03
N CYS A 21 7.77 -1.96 5.10
CA CYS A 21 8.86 -2.36 4.20
C CYS A 21 8.38 -2.52 2.75
N PHE A 22 7.13 -2.91 2.54
CA PHE A 22 6.53 -2.90 1.21
C PHE A 22 6.35 -1.48 0.66
N MET A 23 5.94 -0.52 1.50
CA MET A 23 5.82 0.88 1.09
C MET A 23 7.15 1.48 0.60
N ASP A 24 8.29 1.01 1.12
CA ASP A 24 9.63 1.40 0.62
C ASP A 24 9.85 1.02 -0.86
N TRP A 25 9.20 -0.04 -1.36
CA TRP A 25 9.29 -0.43 -2.77
C TRP A 25 8.60 0.57 -3.71
N LEU A 26 7.66 1.35 -3.18
CA LEU A 26 7.03 2.46 -3.90
C LEU A 26 7.96 3.68 -4.00
N GLY A 27 9.08 3.69 -3.28
CA GLY A 27 10.05 4.78 -3.32
C GLY A 27 9.52 6.03 -2.63
N ASP A 28 9.52 7.15 -3.35
CA ASP A 28 9.09 8.44 -2.80
C ASP A 28 7.56 8.53 -2.76
N VAL A 29 7.00 8.08 -1.63
CA VAL A 29 5.58 8.18 -1.32
C VAL A 29 5.35 9.36 -0.39
N ASN A 30 4.53 10.31 -0.83
CA ASN A 30 4.09 11.42 0.00
C ASN A 30 2.70 11.11 0.57
N VAL A 31 2.60 11.04 1.90
CA VAL A 31 1.32 10.84 2.61
C VAL A 31 0.98 12.10 3.39
N GLU A 32 -0.13 12.72 3.05
CA GLU A 32 -0.63 13.93 3.71
C GLU A 32 -1.86 13.60 4.57
N LEU A 33 -1.89 14.11 5.80
CA LEU A 33 -3.06 14.04 6.68
C LEU A 33 -3.99 15.20 6.35
N GLU A 34 -5.17 14.89 5.82
CA GLU A 34 -6.18 15.89 5.43
C GLU A 34 -7.07 16.28 6.62
N GLY A 35 -7.26 15.34 7.54
CA GLY A 35 -8.10 15.54 8.71
C GLY A 35 -8.18 14.29 9.55
N TRP A 36 -8.86 14.39 10.69
CA TRP A 36 -9.11 13.26 11.55
C TRP A 36 -10.36 13.49 12.40
N GLU A 37 -10.97 12.40 12.84
CA GLU A 37 -12.13 12.38 13.74
C GLU A 37 -11.92 11.37 14.86
N MET A 38 -12.41 11.72 16.06
CA MET A 38 -12.41 10.80 17.21
C MET A 38 -13.80 10.16 17.32
N LEU A 39 -13.85 8.83 17.31
CA LEU A 39 -15.07 8.05 17.49
C LEU A 39 -15.16 7.58 18.93
N GLU A 40 -16.18 8.05 19.66
CA GLU A 40 -16.60 7.63 21.02
C GLU A 40 -15.49 7.51 22.11
N GLY A 41 -14.25 7.94 21.83
CA GLY A 41 -13.11 7.96 22.76
C GLY A 41 -12.07 6.86 22.52
N GLU A 42 -12.42 5.78 21.81
CA GLU A 42 -11.58 4.58 21.70
C GLU A 42 -11.00 4.36 20.29
N ALA A 43 -11.41 5.18 19.33
CA ALA A 43 -10.91 5.10 17.96
C ALA A 43 -10.69 6.48 17.31
N LEU A 44 -9.62 6.58 16.52
CA LEU A 44 -9.27 7.74 15.71
C LEU A 44 -9.30 7.33 14.24
N VAL A 45 -10.09 8.03 13.43
CA VAL A 45 -10.06 7.87 11.97
C VAL A 45 -9.31 9.06 11.37
N ALA A 46 -8.19 8.79 10.73
CA ALA A 46 -7.41 9.76 9.99
C ALA A 46 -7.76 9.68 8.49
N LEU A 47 -8.02 10.81 7.84
CA LEU A 47 -8.20 10.92 6.40
C LEU A 47 -6.88 11.32 5.76
N THR A 48 -6.47 10.63 4.70
CA THR A 48 -5.16 10.82 4.08
C THR A 48 -5.25 10.95 2.57
N THR A 49 -4.33 11.72 2.00
CA THR A 49 -4.05 11.74 0.57
C THR A 49 -2.63 11.21 0.36
N THR A 50 -2.52 10.12 -0.39
CA THR A 50 -1.23 9.51 -0.76
C THR A 50 -0.91 9.84 -2.22
N ARG A 51 0.28 10.39 -2.47
CA ARG A 51 0.79 10.68 -3.80
C ARG A 51 2.02 9.83 -4.08
N VAL A 52 2.00 9.13 -5.22
CA VAL A 52 3.11 8.29 -5.67
C VAL A 52 3.26 8.42 -7.18
N THR A 53 4.49 8.62 -7.66
CA THR A 53 4.78 8.59 -9.10
C THR A 53 5.19 7.19 -9.50
N VAL A 54 4.54 6.60 -10.50
CA VAL A 54 4.82 5.25 -10.97
C VAL A 54 6.16 5.23 -11.72
N THR A 55 7.20 4.80 -11.03
CA THR A 55 8.55 4.66 -11.60
C THR A 55 8.74 3.28 -12.24
N ALA A 56 9.80 3.14 -13.03
CA ALA A 56 10.23 1.83 -13.55
C ALA A 56 10.52 0.80 -12.43
N ASN A 57 10.88 1.27 -11.22
CA ASN A 57 11.07 0.41 -10.05
C ASN A 57 9.74 -0.10 -9.50
N ILE A 58 8.71 0.74 -9.42
CA ILE A 58 7.34 0.33 -9.05
C ILE A 58 6.82 -0.69 -10.06
N LEU A 59 6.94 -0.43 -11.36
CA LEU A 59 6.50 -1.41 -12.37
C LEU A 59 7.23 -2.75 -12.22
N ARG A 60 8.52 -2.73 -11.85
CA ARG A 60 9.29 -3.97 -11.64
C ARG A 60 8.87 -4.73 -10.37
N ASN A 61 8.63 -4.01 -9.27
CA ASN A 61 8.46 -4.63 -7.94
C ASN A 61 7.00 -4.79 -7.53
N VAL A 62 6.07 -4.13 -8.20
CA VAL A 62 4.63 -4.13 -7.87
C VAL A 62 3.78 -4.70 -9.00
N PHE A 63 4.15 -4.42 -10.26
CA PHE A 63 3.45 -4.89 -11.46
C PHE A 63 4.36 -5.71 -12.40
N PRO A 64 5.10 -6.73 -11.90
CA PRO A 64 6.15 -7.40 -12.67
C PRO A 64 5.64 -8.04 -13.97
N HIS A 65 4.39 -8.49 -14.00
CA HIS A 65 3.74 -9.10 -15.17
C HIS A 65 3.49 -8.12 -16.33
N LEU A 66 3.49 -6.81 -16.08
CA LEU A 66 3.41 -5.82 -17.15
C LEU A 66 4.73 -5.72 -17.95
N ARG A 67 5.83 -6.27 -17.40
CA ARG A 67 7.15 -6.27 -18.03
C ARG A 67 7.53 -7.59 -18.71
N THR A 68 6.75 -8.66 -18.55
CA THR A 68 7.08 -9.94 -19.19
C THR A 68 7.03 -9.80 -20.70
N ILE A 69 8.12 -10.21 -21.34
CA ILE A 69 8.37 -10.18 -22.80
C ILE A 69 7.46 -11.18 -23.53
N ASP A 70 6.72 -11.99 -22.80
CA ASP A 70 5.81 -13.02 -23.32
C ASP A 70 4.53 -12.38 -23.90
N ASN A 71 4.71 -11.72 -25.05
CA ASN A 71 3.81 -11.65 -26.19
C ASN A 71 2.35 -11.19 -25.96
N SER A 72 2.16 -10.02 -25.36
CA SER A 72 1.15 -9.11 -25.92
C SER A 72 1.65 -7.67 -25.92
N ASP A 73 1.56 -7.03 -27.08
CA ASP A 73 1.74 -5.58 -27.27
C ASP A 73 0.93 -4.76 -26.25
N ARG A 74 -0.14 -5.34 -25.69
CA ARG A 74 -1.02 -4.70 -24.71
C ARG A 74 -0.38 -4.51 -23.33
N SER A 75 0.30 -5.51 -22.74
CA SER A 75 0.89 -5.35 -21.39
C SER A 75 2.02 -4.32 -21.36
N GLY A 76 2.84 -4.29 -22.43
CA GLY A 76 3.87 -3.27 -22.61
C GLY A 76 3.27 -1.86 -22.72
N LYS A 77 2.19 -1.70 -23.50
CA LYS A 77 1.44 -0.43 -23.59
C LYS A 77 0.89 0.02 -22.24
N LEU A 78 0.37 -0.89 -21.42
CA LEU A 78 -0.10 -0.55 -20.07
C LEU A 78 1.05 -0.06 -19.19
N ALA A 79 2.21 -0.73 -19.24
CA ALA A 79 3.40 -0.29 -18.51
C ALA A 79 3.87 1.10 -18.96
N GLU A 80 3.87 1.37 -20.27
CA GLU A 80 4.22 2.67 -20.85
C GLU A 80 3.23 3.77 -20.46
N GLN A 81 1.93 3.48 -20.46
CA GLN A 81 0.88 4.43 -20.04
C GLN A 81 0.99 4.78 -18.56
N LEU A 82 1.34 3.81 -17.71
CA LEU A 82 1.47 4.01 -16.27
C LEU A 82 2.78 4.70 -15.90
N LEU A 83 3.86 4.50 -16.67
CA LEU A 83 5.17 5.06 -16.35
C LEU A 83 5.11 6.60 -16.24
N ASP A 84 5.75 7.12 -15.20
CA ASP A 84 5.82 8.54 -14.83
C ASP A 84 4.47 9.20 -14.52
N GLN A 85 3.38 8.44 -14.42
CA GLN A 85 2.10 8.95 -13.94
C GLN A 85 2.09 9.12 -12.43
N GLN A 86 1.48 10.21 -11.96
CA GLN A 86 1.25 10.43 -10.54
C GLN A 86 -0.11 9.86 -10.13
N LEU A 87 -0.11 8.88 -9.24
CA LEU A 87 -1.30 8.38 -8.57
C LEU A 87 -1.59 9.28 -7.36
N VAL A 88 -2.79 9.83 -7.32
CA VAL A 88 -3.33 10.54 -6.15
C VAL A 88 -4.43 9.65 -5.58
N MET A 89 -4.20 9.13 -4.38
CA MET A 89 -5.05 8.14 -3.74
C MET A 89 -5.60 8.72 -2.44
N HIS A 90 -6.92 8.71 -2.29
CA HIS A 90 -7.57 9.13 -1.06
C HIS A 90 -7.81 7.91 -0.17
N GLY A 91 -7.55 8.05 1.12
CA GLY A 91 -7.61 6.94 2.05
C GLY A 91 -8.02 7.35 3.44
N SER A 92 -8.18 6.35 4.29
CA SER A 92 -8.39 6.51 5.71
C SER A 92 -7.64 5.46 6.50
N THR A 93 -7.24 5.83 7.71
CA THR A 93 -6.66 4.90 8.69
C THR A 93 -7.42 5.01 9.99
N CYS A 94 -8.06 3.92 10.40
CA CYS A 94 -8.68 3.78 11.73
C CYS A 94 -7.64 3.20 12.70
N PHE A 95 -7.42 3.90 13.79
CA PHE A 95 -6.60 3.47 14.92
C PHE A 95 -7.52 3.22 16.11
N GLU A 96 -7.48 2.02 16.67
CA GLU A 96 -8.21 1.68 17.90
C GLU A 96 -7.20 1.28 18.98
N TRP A 97 -7.47 1.66 20.22
CA TRP A 97 -6.64 1.31 21.35
C TRP A 97 -7.48 0.91 22.56
N ASP A 98 -6.86 0.18 23.47
CA ASP A 98 -7.42 -0.14 24.78
C ASP A 98 -7.02 0.96 25.77
N ASP A 99 -8.01 1.73 26.24
CA ASP A 99 -7.83 2.82 27.19
C ASP A 99 -7.21 2.37 28.53
N SER A 100 -7.45 1.12 28.94
CA SER A 100 -6.94 0.60 30.21
C SER A 100 -5.44 0.31 30.15
N THR A 101 -4.93 -0.09 28.98
CA THR A 101 -3.50 -0.41 28.77
C THR A 101 -2.76 0.66 27.99
N CYS A 102 -3.47 1.66 27.44
CA CYS A 102 -2.98 2.66 26.49
C CYS A 102 -2.23 2.02 25.31
N ARG A 103 -2.71 0.87 24.81
CA ARG A 103 -2.07 0.12 23.73
C ARG A 103 -2.97 0.03 22.51
N LEU A 104 -2.36 0.27 21.34
CA LEU A 104 -3.00 0.06 20.05
C LEU A 104 -3.43 -1.40 19.88
N THR A 105 -4.70 -1.62 19.60
CA THR A 105 -5.33 -2.93 19.41
C THR A 105 -5.69 -3.19 17.96
N ARG A 106 -5.94 -2.15 17.16
CA ARG A 106 -6.28 -2.30 15.73
C ARG A 106 -5.85 -1.11 14.91
N VAL A 107 -5.40 -1.39 13.69
CA VAL A 107 -5.08 -0.42 12.64
C VAL A 107 -5.66 -0.95 11.34
N ILE A 108 -6.62 -0.22 10.79
CA ILE A 108 -7.21 -0.54 9.48
C ILE A 108 -6.94 0.63 8.55
N PHE A 109 -6.26 0.35 7.45
CA PHE A 109 -5.93 1.33 6.42
C PHE A 109 -6.60 0.94 5.10
N GLN A 110 -7.15 1.95 4.43
CA GLN A 110 -7.71 1.85 3.09
C GLN A 110 -7.21 3.02 2.26
N SER A 111 -6.88 2.78 1.00
CA SER A 111 -6.54 3.84 0.05
C SER A 111 -6.99 3.48 -1.36
N ASP A 112 -7.67 4.40 -2.03
CA ASP A 112 -8.25 4.17 -3.34
C ASP A 112 -7.22 4.34 -4.47
N MET A 113 -6.62 3.22 -4.90
CA MET A 113 -5.81 3.17 -6.12
C MET A 113 -6.66 2.92 -7.38
N MET A 114 -7.91 2.47 -7.25
CA MET A 114 -8.78 2.21 -8.40
C MET A 114 -9.09 3.49 -9.17
N THR A 115 -9.50 4.55 -8.47
CA THR A 115 -9.88 5.81 -9.10
C THR A 115 -8.77 6.40 -9.99
N PRO A 116 -7.53 6.61 -9.51
CA PRO A 116 -6.47 7.12 -10.38
C PRO A 116 -6.10 6.16 -11.52
N MET A 117 -6.18 4.83 -11.31
CA MET A 117 -5.92 3.87 -12.38
C MET A 117 -6.96 3.94 -13.50
N VAL A 118 -8.24 4.10 -13.16
CA VAL A 118 -9.32 4.30 -14.14
C VAL A 118 -9.11 5.60 -14.91
N GLN A 119 -8.71 6.68 -14.23
CA GLN A 119 -8.44 7.97 -14.87
C GLN A 119 -7.28 7.92 -15.87
N ILE A 120 -6.24 7.14 -15.58
CA ILE A 120 -5.06 7.01 -16.45
C ILE A 120 -5.34 6.11 -17.65
N LEU A 121 -6.00 4.96 -17.43
CA LEU A 121 -6.16 3.93 -18.46
C LEU A 121 -7.44 4.08 -19.28
N ASP A 122 -8.45 4.78 -18.76
CA ASP A 122 -9.77 5.00 -19.38
C ASP A 122 -10.46 3.70 -19.85
N ASN A 123 -10.11 2.57 -19.23
CA ASN A 123 -10.65 1.25 -19.58
C ASN A 123 -10.58 0.29 -18.38
N LEU A 124 -11.75 -0.15 -17.91
CA LEU A 124 -11.84 -1.09 -16.77
C LEU A 124 -11.25 -2.47 -17.07
N GLU A 125 -11.27 -2.93 -18.32
CA GLU A 125 -10.61 -4.19 -18.71
C GLU A 125 -9.09 -4.08 -18.51
N ASP A 126 -8.52 -2.95 -18.89
CA ASP A 126 -7.09 -2.68 -18.76
C ASP A 126 -6.69 -2.50 -17.29
N VAL A 127 -7.51 -1.79 -16.49
CA VAL A 127 -7.33 -1.70 -15.03
C VAL A 127 -7.38 -3.10 -14.39
N SER A 128 -8.33 -3.95 -14.79
CA SER A 128 -8.42 -5.32 -14.28
C SER A 128 -7.16 -6.12 -14.61
N ARG A 129 -6.59 -5.96 -15.81
CA ARG A 129 -5.33 -6.61 -16.22
C ARG A 129 -4.12 -6.12 -15.40
N VAL A 130 -4.08 -4.82 -15.08
CA VAL A 130 -3.04 -4.26 -14.21
C VAL A 130 -3.05 -4.95 -12.85
N PHE A 131 -4.22 -5.17 -12.24
CA PHE A 131 -4.32 -5.77 -10.90
C PHE A 131 -4.36 -7.31 -10.84
N GLU A 132 -4.47 -8.00 -11.98
CA GLU A 132 -4.63 -9.46 -12.05
C GLU A 132 -3.46 -10.22 -11.38
N GLN A 133 -2.22 -9.84 -11.70
CA GLN A 133 -0.99 -10.42 -11.13
C GLN A 133 -0.14 -9.38 -10.41
N ALA A 134 -0.75 -8.23 -10.08
CA ALA A 134 -0.10 -7.23 -9.24
C ALA A 134 0.12 -7.76 -7.84
N LEU A 135 1.21 -7.31 -7.24
CA LEU A 135 1.59 -7.64 -5.87
C LEU A 135 0.88 -6.75 -4.86
N ILE A 136 0.10 -5.80 -5.34
CA ILE A 136 -0.72 -4.90 -4.55
C ILE A 136 -2.20 -5.09 -4.90
N SER A 137 -3.06 -4.86 -3.92
CA SER A 137 -4.49 -4.71 -4.13
C SER A 137 -4.84 -3.28 -4.54
N PRO A 138 -6.04 -3.07 -5.10
CA PRO A 138 -6.51 -1.73 -5.40
C PRO A 138 -6.71 -0.84 -4.17
N GLU A 139 -6.69 -1.41 -2.97
CA GLU A 139 -6.76 -0.71 -1.68
C GLU A 139 -5.37 -0.31 -1.13
N LEU A 140 -4.32 -0.41 -1.94
CA LEU A 140 -2.91 -0.21 -1.55
C LEU A 140 -2.41 -1.24 -0.50
N GLN A 141 -2.96 -2.46 -0.51
CA GLN A 141 -2.55 -3.52 0.41
C GLN A 141 -1.66 -4.55 -0.29
N TRP A 142 -0.59 -4.98 0.37
CA TRP A 142 0.32 -5.98 -0.18
C TRP A 142 -0.34 -7.37 -0.22
N LYS A 143 -0.31 -8.04 -1.39
CA LYS A 143 -0.85 -9.39 -1.58
C LYS A 143 0.22 -10.45 -1.27
N GLN A 144 0.32 -10.86 -0.01
CA GLN A 144 1.28 -11.88 0.44
C GLN A 144 1.09 -13.25 -0.23
N THR A 145 -0.14 -13.59 -0.64
CA THR A 145 -0.50 -14.92 -1.17
C THR A 145 0.16 -15.29 -2.50
N LEU A 146 0.71 -14.33 -3.25
CA LEU A 146 1.40 -14.58 -4.51
C LEU A 146 2.90 -14.90 -4.35
N TYR A 147 3.45 -14.81 -3.12
CA TYR A 147 4.84 -15.16 -2.82
C TYR A 147 4.92 -16.26 -1.75
N HIS A 148 5.14 -17.51 -2.18
CA HIS A 148 5.60 -18.61 -1.30
C HIS A 148 7.12 -18.84 -1.35
N ASN A 149 7.90 -17.94 -2.00
CA ASN A 149 9.35 -18.08 -2.13
C ASN A 149 10.12 -16.90 -1.51
N THR A 150 10.70 -17.17 -0.34
CA THR A 150 12.08 -16.91 0.11
C THR A 150 12.83 -15.64 -0.33
N PHE A 151 12.16 -14.50 -0.51
CA PHE A 151 12.81 -13.23 -0.26
C PHE A 151 12.32 -12.74 1.10
N PRO A 152 13.13 -12.81 2.17
CA PRO A 152 12.82 -11.96 3.30
C PRO A 152 12.78 -10.54 2.74
N LEU A 153 11.70 -9.81 2.99
CA LEU A 153 11.75 -8.35 3.02
C LEU A 153 12.87 -8.01 4.00
N GLN A 154 14.12 -7.93 3.51
CA GLN A 154 15.24 -7.48 4.32
C GLN A 154 15.05 -5.97 4.43
N CYS A 155 14.21 -5.58 5.38
CA CYS A 155 14.11 -4.21 5.83
C CYS A 155 15.52 -3.80 6.29
N ARG A 156 16.28 -3.13 5.43
CA ARG A 156 17.50 -2.44 5.87
C ARG A 156 17.04 -1.15 6.54
N PHE A 157 16.53 -1.27 7.77
CA PHE A 157 16.25 -0.09 8.56
C PHE A 157 17.56 0.67 8.80
N PRO A 158 17.68 1.96 8.45
CA PRO A 158 18.58 2.81 9.20
C PRO A 158 18.12 2.78 10.68
N PRO A 159 19.04 2.84 11.67
CA PRO A 159 18.67 2.79 13.07
C PRO A 159 17.61 3.87 13.36
N MET A 160 16.46 3.44 13.87
CA MET A 160 15.39 4.34 14.31
C MET A 160 15.99 5.45 15.17
N PRO A 161 15.78 6.74 14.83
CA PRO A 161 16.17 7.81 15.73
C PRO A 161 15.41 7.60 17.03
N ARG A 162 16.16 7.45 18.13
CA ARG A 162 15.57 7.51 19.46
C ARG A 162 14.96 8.90 19.60
N LEU A 163 13.64 8.97 19.56
CA LEU A 163 12.91 10.15 20.01
C LEU A 163 13.18 10.26 21.52
N TYR A 164 13.92 11.29 21.89
CA TYR A 164 14.13 11.74 23.27
C TYR A 164 13.01 12.68 23.68
#